data_AF-A0A1F6BEQ8-F1
#
_entry.id   AF-A0A1F6BEQ8-F1
#
_cell.length_a   1.000
_cell.length_b   1.000
_cell.length_c   1.000
_cell.angle_alpha   90.00
_cell.angle_beta   90.00
_cell.angle_gamma   90.00
#
_symmetry.space_group_name_H-M   'P 1'
#
loop_
_entity.id
_entity.type
_entity.pdbx_description
1 polymer ?
#
loop_
_entity_poly.entity_id
_entity_poly.type
_entity_poly.pdbx_seq_one_letter_code
_entity_poly.pdbx_strand_id
1 'polypeptide(L)'
;MNELILFGMLILNFGISWWNAWSAGRFWTEAKVVGGWVRVIVWAAVVMAAVGFTWVYLTLLTVGAVIGELLTYEQASVMFDLGYLILIPALLGSGTVIWIHSLIVAWKRRNLGDVAVAAWNTYAHARNVWTAASHSGDALENVMKFFFGGKRKSSKDSAAALLIILLVILALTGGIITTALIVRHADKNYAMDVTSTFEE
;
A
#
# COMPACT_ATOMS: atom_id res chain seq x y z
N MET A 1 -20.69 2.09 -6.71
CA MET A 1 -19.68 1.82 -7.76
C MET A 1 -19.97 0.43 -8.30
N ASN A 2 -19.99 0.24 -9.62
CA ASN A 2 -20.25 -1.06 -10.22
C ASN A 2 -19.18 -2.07 -9.75
N GLU A 3 -19.58 -3.28 -9.37
CA GLU A 3 -18.71 -4.35 -8.87
C GLU A 3 -17.58 -4.67 -9.87
N LEU A 4 -17.87 -4.56 -11.17
CA LEU A 4 -16.89 -4.70 -12.25
C LEU A 4 -15.80 -3.61 -12.19
N ILE A 5 -16.18 -2.38 -11.83
CA ILE A 5 -15.22 -1.27 -11.69
C ILE A 5 -14.34 -1.50 -10.47
N LEU A 6 -14.92 -1.93 -9.34
CA LEU A 6 -14.14 -2.26 -8.14
C LEU A 6 -13.13 -3.37 -8.43
N PHE A 7 -13.57 -4.44 -9.08
CA PHE A 7 -12.69 -5.55 -9.44
C PHE A 7 -11.57 -5.11 -10.41
N GLY A 8 -11.92 -4.29 -11.41
CA GLY A 8 -10.92 -3.69 -12.31
C GLY A 8 -9.91 -2.82 -11.58
N MET A 9 -10.35 -2.00 -10.61
CA MET A 9 -9.45 -1.17 -9.79
C MET A 9 -8.55 -2.03 -8.90
N LEU A 10 -9.03 -3.16 -8.38
CA LEU A 10 -8.22 -4.09 -7.59
C LEU A 10 -7.12 -4.76 -8.42
N ILE A 11 -7.45 -5.21 -9.64
CA ILE A 11 -6.46 -5.78 -10.57
C ILE A 11 -5.41 -4.73 -10.93
N LEU A 12 -5.84 -3.51 -11.27
CA LEU A 12 -4.93 -2.43 -11.60
C LEU A 12 -4.01 -2.09 -10.43
N ASN A 13 -4.55 -1.97 -9.22
CA ASN A 13 -3.78 -1.70 -8.01
C ASN A 13 -2.78 -2.84 -7.71
N PHE A 14 -3.20 -4.10 -7.89
CA PHE A 14 -2.31 -5.26 -7.78
C PHE A 14 -1.17 -5.20 -8.79
N GLY A 15 -1.47 -4.91 -10.07
CA GLY A 15 -0.48 -4.80 -11.14
C GLY A 15 0.53 -3.67 -10.90
N ILE A 16 0.07 -2.49 -10.47
CA ILE A 16 0.96 -1.37 -10.15
C ILE A 16 1.84 -1.72 -8.93
N SER A 17 1.27 -2.33 -7.90
CA SER A 17 2.01 -2.75 -6.70
C SER A 17 3.07 -3.80 -7.04
N TRP A 18 2.72 -4.75 -7.91
CA TRP A 18 3.65 -5.74 -8.45
C TRP A 18 4.80 -5.08 -9.20
N TRP A 19 4.49 -4.16 -10.12
CA TRP A 19 5.50 -3.44 -10.89
C TRP A 19 6.45 -2.65 -9.99
N ASN A 20 5.93 -1.97 -8.98
CA ASN A 20 6.73 -1.24 -8.00
C ASN A 20 7.67 -2.17 -7.22
N ALA A 21 7.16 -3.30 -6.71
CA ALA A 21 7.96 -4.28 -5.99
C ALA A 21 9.04 -4.92 -6.88
N TRP A 22 8.68 -5.29 -8.12
CA TRP A 22 9.60 -5.90 -9.08
C TRP A 22 10.69 -4.91 -9.50
N SER A 23 10.32 -3.68 -9.86
CA SER A 23 11.28 -2.64 -10.26
C SER A 23 12.22 -2.27 -9.12
N ALA A 24 11.71 -2.15 -7.89
CA ALA A 24 12.54 -1.88 -6.72
C ALA A 24 13.47 -3.06 -6.39
N GLY A 25 12.99 -4.29 -6.60
CA GLY A 25 13.74 -5.52 -6.39
C GLY A 25 15.00 -5.62 -7.24
N ARG A 26 14.95 -5.20 -8.51
CA ARG A 26 16.13 -5.20 -9.40
C ARG A 26 17.29 -4.36 -8.89
N PHE A 27 17.00 -3.28 -8.16
CA PHE A 27 18.02 -2.39 -7.59
C PHE A 27 18.23 -2.64 -6.09
N TRP A 28 17.70 -3.71 -5.52
CA TRP A 28 17.62 -3.91 -4.07
C TRP A 28 18.99 -4.05 -3.42
N THR A 29 19.82 -4.95 -3.93
CA THR A 29 21.18 -5.16 -3.42
C THR A 29 22.07 -3.95 -3.71
N GLU A 30 22.04 -3.42 -4.93
CA GLU A 30 22.81 -2.22 -5.31
C GLU A 30 22.48 -1.02 -4.42
N ALA A 31 21.20 -0.77 -4.16
CA ALA A 31 20.76 0.34 -3.33
C ALA A 31 21.23 0.20 -1.87
N LYS A 32 21.38 -1.02 -1.36
CA LYS A 32 21.96 -1.24 -0.02
C LYS A 32 23.45 -0.96 0.03
N VAL A 33 24.17 -1.25 -1.04
CA VAL A 33 25.62 -1.02 -1.15
C VAL A 33 25.90 0.47 -1.37
N VAL A 34 25.22 1.11 -2.32
CA VAL A 34 25.40 2.54 -2.65
C VAL A 34 24.88 3.45 -1.53
N GLY A 35 23.75 3.09 -0.92
CA GLY A 35 23.15 3.91 0.13
C GLY A 35 22.54 5.23 -0.37
N GLY A 36 22.54 6.24 0.50
CA GLY A 36 22.08 7.60 0.18
C GLY A 36 20.65 7.70 -0.34
N TRP A 37 20.43 8.62 -1.30
CA TRP A 37 19.11 8.88 -1.87
C TRP A 37 18.55 7.69 -2.67
N VAL A 38 19.42 6.90 -3.30
CA VAL A 38 19.04 5.68 -4.05
C VAL A 38 18.37 4.68 -3.11
N ARG A 39 18.97 4.44 -1.94
CA ARG A 39 18.38 3.58 -0.90
C ARG A 39 17.01 4.07 -0.47
N VAL A 40 16.86 5.38 -0.25
CA VAL A 40 15.60 5.98 0.20
C VAL A 40 14.49 5.79 -0.84
N ILE A 41 14.78 6.01 -2.14
CA ILE A 41 13.80 5.80 -3.21
C ILE A 41 13.39 4.33 -3.32
N VAL A 42 14.35 3.40 -3.30
CA VAL A 42 14.06 1.96 -3.43
C VAL A 42 13.20 1.49 -2.26
N TRP A 43 13.51 1.90 -1.03
CA TRP A 43 12.67 1.60 0.13
C TRP A 43 11.28 2.24 0.05
N ALA A 44 11.17 3.48 -0.44
CA ALA A 44 9.88 4.12 -0.65
C ALA A 44 9.02 3.34 -1.65
N ALA A 45 9.61 2.85 -2.75
CA ALA A 45 8.91 2.02 -3.74
C ALA A 45 8.45 0.68 -3.14
N VAL A 46 9.29 0.02 -2.31
CA VAL A 46 8.92 -1.21 -1.59
C VAL A 46 7.77 -0.97 -0.60
N VAL A 47 7.83 0.10 0.19
CA VAL A 47 6.75 0.45 1.13
C VAL A 47 5.46 0.75 0.37
N MET A 48 5.54 1.52 -0.72
CA MET A 48 4.38 1.85 -1.55
C MET A 48 3.74 0.60 -2.15
N ALA A 49 4.54 -0.38 -2.61
CA ALA A 49 4.04 -1.66 -3.06
C ALA A 49 3.34 -2.44 -1.95
N ALA A 50 3.91 -2.48 -0.74
CA ALA A 50 3.29 -3.16 0.41
C ALA A 50 1.96 -2.54 0.82
N VAL A 51 1.86 -1.21 0.80
CA VAL A 51 0.59 -0.49 1.01
C VAL A 51 -0.42 -0.87 -0.06
N GLY A 52 -0.02 -0.88 -1.34
CA GLY A 52 -0.90 -1.24 -2.45
C GLY A 52 -1.43 -2.67 -2.36
N PHE A 53 -0.59 -3.67 -2.10
CA PHE A 53 -1.04 -5.04 -1.86
C PHE A 53 -1.92 -5.17 -0.63
N THR A 54 -1.61 -4.45 0.45
CA THR A 54 -2.45 -4.45 1.65
C THR A 54 -3.86 -3.96 1.32
N TRP A 55 -4.02 -2.90 0.52
CA TRP A 55 -5.35 -2.44 0.09
C TRP A 55 -6.13 -3.48 -0.71
N VAL A 56 -5.44 -4.25 -1.56
CA VAL A 56 -6.09 -5.37 -2.30
C VAL A 56 -6.60 -6.42 -1.32
N TYR A 57 -5.74 -6.91 -0.42
CA TYR A 57 -6.10 -7.96 0.52
C TYR A 57 -7.14 -7.49 1.54
N LEU A 58 -7.02 -6.25 2.04
CA LEU A 58 -8.00 -5.64 2.93
C LEU A 58 -9.37 -5.64 2.25
N THR A 59 -9.45 -5.18 1.00
CA THR A 59 -10.72 -5.14 0.26
C THR A 59 -11.30 -6.53 0.05
N LEU A 60 -10.49 -7.50 -0.38
CA LEU A 60 -10.96 -8.88 -0.60
C LEU A 60 -11.42 -9.55 0.70
N LEU A 61 -10.69 -9.38 1.80
CA LEU A 61 -11.04 -9.93 3.10
C LEU A 61 -12.30 -9.27 3.66
N THR A 62 -12.44 -7.95 3.55
CA THR A 62 -13.65 -7.25 4.00
C THR A 62 -14.87 -7.69 3.21
N VAL A 63 -14.78 -7.71 1.87
CA VAL A 63 -15.89 -8.15 1.00
C VAL A 63 -16.25 -9.61 1.28
N GLY A 64 -15.26 -10.49 1.42
CA GLY A 64 -15.48 -11.90 1.75
C GLY A 64 -16.15 -12.08 3.12
N ALA A 65 -15.75 -11.30 4.13
CA ALA A 65 -16.34 -11.34 5.46
C ALA A 65 -17.79 -10.83 5.50
N VAL A 66 -18.13 -9.82 4.68
CA VAL A 66 -19.50 -9.33 4.54
C VAL A 66 -20.38 -10.35 3.81
N ILE A 67 -19.90 -10.92 2.70
CA ILE A 67 -20.63 -11.95 1.94
C ILE A 67 -20.85 -13.20 2.79
N GLY A 68 -19.87 -13.59 3.60
CA GLY A 68 -19.97 -14.70 4.53
C GLY A 68 -20.76 -14.41 5.80
N GLU A 69 -21.40 -13.24 5.90
CA GLU A 69 -22.19 -12.77 7.06
C GLU A 69 -21.39 -12.78 8.39
N LEU A 70 -20.05 -12.72 8.29
CA LEU A 70 -19.15 -12.67 9.45
C LEU A 70 -19.03 -11.24 10.01
N LEU A 71 -19.20 -10.23 9.14
CA LEU A 71 -19.19 -8.81 9.50
C LEU A 71 -20.40 -8.09 8.93
N THR A 72 -20.96 -7.14 9.70
CA THR A 72 -21.96 -6.20 9.19
C THR A 72 -21.29 -5.10 8.33
N TYR A 73 -22.08 -4.34 7.59
CA TYR A 73 -21.57 -3.21 6.80
C TYR A 73 -20.89 -2.14 7.66
N GLU A 74 -21.40 -1.88 8.86
CA GLU A 74 -20.81 -0.94 9.81
C GLU A 74 -19.46 -1.45 10.31
N GLN A 75 -19.36 -2.75 10.61
CA GLN A 75 -18.11 -3.40 11.03
C GLN A 75 -17.08 -3.43 9.90
N ALA A 76 -17.53 -3.63 8.66
CA ALA A 76 -16.69 -3.51 7.47
C ALA A 76 -16.13 -2.09 7.28
N SER A 77 -16.94 -1.05 7.55
CA SER A 77 -16.45 0.33 7.55
C SER A 77 -15.35 0.54 8.58
N VAL A 78 -15.53 0.03 9.81
CA VAL A 78 -14.50 0.11 10.86
C VAL A 78 -13.22 -0.62 10.45
N MET A 79 -13.33 -1.75 9.76
CA MET A 79 -12.18 -2.47 9.23
C MET A 79 -11.40 -1.65 8.19
N PHE A 80 -12.09 -0.96 7.28
CA PHE A 80 -11.46 -0.05 6.33
C PHE A 80 -10.83 1.16 7.01
N ASP A 81 -11.50 1.77 8.00
CA ASP A 81 -10.97 2.91 8.75
C ASP A 81 -9.72 2.53 9.56
N LEU A 82 -9.73 1.37 10.20
CA LEU A 82 -8.56 0.85 10.91
C LEU A 82 -7.40 0.59 9.95
N GLY A 83 -7.65 -0.07 8.82
CA GLY A 83 -6.65 -0.28 7.78
C GLY A 83 -6.10 1.04 7.23
N TYR A 84 -6.98 2.01 6.97
CA TYR A 84 -6.63 3.34 6.51
C TYR A 84 -5.69 4.06 7.48
N LEU A 85 -6.03 4.11 8.77
CA LEU A 85 -5.22 4.79 9.79
C LEU A 85 -3.82 4.18 9.94
N ILE A 86 -3.68 2.87 9.78
CA ILE A 86 -2.38 2.19 9.82
C ILE A 86 -1.57 2.49 8.56
N LEU A 87 -2.21 2.52 7.40
CA LEU A 87 -1.53 2.66 6.11
C LEU A 87 -1.19 4.11 5.75
N ILE A 88 -1.99 5.09 6.20
CA ILE A 88 -1.83 6.49 5.78
C ILE A 88 -0.45 7.08 6.09
N PRO A 89 0.21 6.82 7.24
CA PRO A 89 1.54 7.35 7.50
C PRO A 89 2.59 6.76 6.55
N ALA A 90 2.52 5.46 6.26
CA ALA A 90 3.42 4.78 5.34
C ALA A 90 3.21 5.28 3.90
N LEU A 91 1.96 5.47 3.48
CA LEU A 91 1.57 6.00 2.18
C LEU A 91 2.05 7.45 2.00
N LEU A 92 1.87 8.32 2.99
CA LEU A 92 2.36 9.70 2.92
C LEU A 92 3.88 9.75 2.94
N GLY A 93 4.54 9.02 3.84
CA GLY A 93 6.00 9.02 3.95
C GLY A 93 6.69 8.56 2.65
N SER A 94 6.28 7.40 2.13
CA SER A 94 6.81 6.89 0.86
C SER A 94 6.37 7.73 -0.34
N GLY A 95 5.13 8.24 -0.33
CA GLY A 95 4.58 9.09 -1.37
C GLY A 95 5.33 10.40 -1.53
N THR A 96 5.73 11.05 -0.42
CA THR A 96 6.53 12.27 -0.44
C THR A 96 7.88 12.05 -1.10
N VAL A 97 8.55 10.94 -0.79
CA VAL A 97 9.85 10.58 -1.40
C VAL A 97 9.70 10.39 -2.91
N ILE A 98 8.71 9.60 -3.33
CA ILE A 98 8.45 9.30 -4.75
C ILE A 98 8.09 10.59 -5.50
N TRP A 99 7.25 11.43 -4.91
CA TRP A 99 6.85 12.71 -5.48
C TRP A 99 8.04 13.64 -5.68
N ILE A 100 8.85 13.88 -4.63
CA ILE A 100 10.07 14.71 -4.72
C ILE A 100 11.01 14.17 -5.79
N HIS A 101 11.25 12.86 -5.82
CA HIS A 101 12.14 12.26 -6.81
C HIS A 101 11.62 12.49 -8.23
N SER A 102 10.32 12.32 -8.47
CA SER A 102 9.72 12.54 -9.79
C SER A 102 9.87 13.99 -10.27
N LEU A 103 9.76 14.98 -9.38
CA LEU A 103 10.01 16.39 -9.72
C LEU A 103 11.48 16.63 -10.11
N ILE A 104 12.42 16.04 -9.36
CA ILE A 104 13.85 16.14 -9.67
C ILE A 104 14.15 15.54 -11.06
N VAL A 105 13.58 14.37 -11.36
CA VAL A 105 13.78 13.69 -12.65
C VAL A 105 13.19 14.51 -13.79
N ALA A 106 11.94 14.98 -13.65
CA ALA A 106 11.30 15.84 -14.65
C ALA A 106 12.09 17.12 -14.91
N TRP A 107 12.58 17.77 -13.86
CA TRP A 107 13.39 18.99 -13.99
C TRP A 107 14.71 18.77 -14.74
N LYS A 108 15.38 17.64 -14.46
CA LYS A 108 16.67 17.28 -15.07
C LYS A 108 16.54 16.80 -16.51
N ARG A 109 15.58 15.92 -16.79
CA ARG A 109 15.45 15.24 -18.09
C ARG A 109 14.56 15.99 -19.08
N ARG A 110 13.58 16.76 -18.60
CA ARG A 110 12.71 17.64 -19.39
C ARG A 110 12.03 16.99 -20.60
N ASN A 111 11.79 15.68 -20.55
CA ASN A 111 10.98 14.99 -21.56
C ASN A 111 9.52 14.85 -21.09
N LEU A 112 8.61 14.66 -22.04
CA LEU A 112 7.17 14.61 -21.78
C LEU A 112 6.79 13.47 -20.83
N GLY A 113 7.46 12.32 -20.89
CA GLY A 113 7.17 11.16 -20.04
C GLY A 113 7.46 11.45 -18.57
N ASP A 114 8.65 11.96 -18.26
CA ASP A 114 9.04 12.29 -16.89
C ASP A 114 8.18 13.44 -16.31
N VAL A 115 7.82 14.43 -17.14
CA VAL A 115 6.89 15.50 -16.74
C VAL A 115 5.49 14.96 -16.44
N ALA A 116 4.97 14.05 -17.27
CA ALA A 116 3.67 13.42 -17.04
C ALA A 116 3.65 12.59 -15.75
N VAL A 117 4.72 11.82 -15.47
CA VAL A 117 4.87 11.08 -14.21
C VAL A 117 4.91 12.02 -13.01
N ALA A 118 5.66 13.12 -13.09
CA ALA A 118 5.71 14.11 -12.02
C ALA A 118 4.35 14.81 -11.80
N ALA A 119 3.61 15.12 -12.86
CA ALA A 119 2.27 15.68 -12.77
C ALA A 119 1.29 14.69 -12.10
N TRP A 120 1.33 13.42 -12.49
CA TRP A 120 0.50 12.38 -11.87
C TRP A 120 0.82 12.21 -10.38
N ASN A 121 2.10 12.10 -10.03
CA ASN A 121 2.51 11.96 -8.64
C ASN A 121 2.17 13.21 -7.81
N THR A 122 2.23 14.40 -8.39
CA THR A 122 1.79 15.64 -7.73
C THR A 122 0.31 15.60 -7.42
N TYR A 123 -0.52 15.23 -8.41
CA TYR A 123 -1.96 15.07 -8.20
C TYR A 123 -2.27 14.00 -7.13
N ALA A 124 -1.66 12.82 -7.26
CA ALA A 124 -1.88 11.71 -6.35
C ALA A 124 -1.45 12.06 -4.91
N HIS A 125 -0.28 12.67 -4.74
CA HIS A 125 0.21 13.06 -3.42
C HIS A 125 -0.66 14.16 -2.79
N ALA A 126 -1.04 15.18 -3.56
CA ALA A 126 -1.95 16.22 -3.08
C ALA A 126 -3.31 15.64 -2.66
N ARG A 127 -3.87 14.71 -3.45
CA ARG A 127 -5.12 14.01 -3.12
C ARG A 127 -4.97 13.18 -1.84
N ASN A 128 -3.86 12.47 -1.67
CA ASN A 128 -3.57 11.67 -0.48
C ASN A 128 -3.44 12.53 0.78
N VAL A 129 -2.73 13.66 0.70
CA VAL A 129 -2.64 14.63 1.80
C VAL A 129 -4.01 15.22 2.13
N TRP A 130 -4.81 15.58 1.12
CA TRP A 130 -6.16 16.07 1.34
C TRP A 130 -7.07 15.03 2.00
N THR A 131 -7.04 13.77 1.54
CA THR A 131 -7.78 12.67 2.19
C THR A 131 -7.32 12.48 3.63
N ALA A 132 -5.99 12.48 3.87
CA ALA A 132 -5.44 12.39 5.22
C ALA A 132 -5.97 13.50 6.13
N ALA A 133 -5.96 14.74 5.66
CA ALA A 133 -6.44 15.87 6.44
C ALA A 133 -7.95 15.81 6.71
N SER A 134 -8.74 15.37 5.74
CA SER A 134 -10.21 15.41 5.82
C SER A 134 -10.86 14.15 6.43
N HIS A 135 -10.26 12.97 6.30
CA HIS A 135 -10.89 11.70 6.68
C HIS A 135 -10.26 11.04 7.92
N SER A 136 -9.02 11.40 8.31
CA SER A 136 -8.36 10.68 9.42
C SER A 136 -9.02 10.93 10.77
N GLY A 137 -9.61 12.11 10.98
CA GLY A 137 -10.37 12.42 12.19
C GLY A 137 -11.60 11.53 12.33
N ASP A 138 -12.43 11.49 11.28
CA ASP A 138 -13.65 10.68 11.25
C ASP A 138 -13.34 9.17 11.37
N ALA A 139 -12.31 8.69 10.66
CA ALA A 139 -11.87 7.30 10.74
C ALA A 139 -11.40 6.95 12.16
N LEU A 140 -10.62 7.82 12.80
CA LEU A 140 -10.16 7.62 14.18
C LEU A 140 -11.35 7.62 15.15
N GLU A 141 -12.28 8.55 15.00
CA GLU A 141 -13.48 8.61 15.82
C GLU A 141 -14.32 7.33 15.68
N ASN A 142 -14.51 6.84 14.46
CA ASN A 142 -15.27 5.61 14.21
C ASN A 142 -14.61 4.39 14.85
N VAL A 143 -13.30 4.21 14.66
CA VAL A 143 -12.52 3.13 15.30
C VAL A 143 -12.59 3.24 16.82
N MET A 144 -12.37 4.43 17.38
CA MET A 144 -12.40 4.63 18.83
C MET A 144 -13.79 4.36 19.43
N LYS A 145 -14.87 4.82 18.78
CA LYS A 145 -16.24 4.52 19.19
C LYS A 145 -16.53 3.01 19.15
N PHE A 146 -16.08 2.32 18.11
CA PHE A 146 -16.30 0.88 17.98
C PHE A 146 -15.54 0.08 19.05
N PHE A 147 -14.27 0.41 19.30
CA PHE A 147 -13.44 -0.34 20.24
C PHE A 147 -13.63 0.05 21.71
N PHE A 148 -13.90 1.33 22.01
CA PHE A 148 -13.91 1.87 23.37
C PHE A 148 -15.20 2.58 23.77
N GLY A 149 -16.21 2.65 22.89
CA GLY A 149 -17.51 3.25 23.21
C GLY A 149 -18.18 2.58 24.41
N GLY A 150 -18.52 3.38 25.43
CA GLY A 150 -18.88 2.97 26.79
C GLY A 150 -20.22 2.24 27.00
N LYS A 151 -20.70 1.44 26.03
CA LYS A 151 -21.82 0.51 26.27
C LYS A 151 -21.29 -0.88 26.55
N ARG A 152 -22.02 -1.64 27.38
CA ARG A 152 -21.70 -3.05 27.70
C ARG A 152 -21.72 -3.86 26.39
N LYS A 153 -20.55 -4.29 25.93
CA LYS A 153 -20.41 -5.06 24.68
C LYS A 153 -20.97 -6.47 24.84
N SER A 154 -21.72 -6.94 23.84
CA SER A 154 -22.13 -8.34 23.78
C SER A 154 -20.94 -9.25 23.43
N SER A 155 -21.08 -10.56 23.63
CA SER A 155 -20.06 -11.53 23.19
C SER A 155 -19.83 -11.49 21.67
N LYS A 156 -20.88 -11.21 20.90
CA LYS A 156 -20.80 -11.06 19.44
C LYS A 156 -19.99 -9.82 19.03
N ASP A 157 -20.16 -8.70 19.73
CA ASP A 157 -19.42 -7.46 19.44
C ASP A 157 -17.92 -7.63 19.72
N SER A 158 -17.58 -8.34 20.80
CA SER A 158 -16.19 -8.67 21.13
C SER A 158 -15.56 -9.62 20.11
N ALA A 159 -16.32 -10.62 19.63
CA ALA A 159 -15.85 -11.53 18.58
C ALA A 159 -15.61 -10.79 17.25
N ALA A 160 -16.53 -9.90 16.84
CA ALA A 160 -16.36 -9.08 15.64
C ALA A 160 -15.15 -8.15 15.74
N ALA A 161 -14.92 -7.53 16.91
CA ALA A 161 -13.76 -6.69 17.14
C ALA A 161 -12.43 -7.47 17.01
N LEU A 162 -12.37 -8.68 17.55
CA LEU A 162 -11.21 -9.57 17.39
C LEU A 162 -11.02 -9.97 15.92
N LEU A 163 -12.11 -10.30 15.22
CA LEU A 163 -12.07 -10.68 13.81
C LEU A 163 -11.55 -9.53 12.94
N ILE A 164 -12.03 -8.29 13.14
CA ILE A 164 -11.54 -7.11 12.42
C ILE A 164 -10.02 -6.96 12.59
N ILE A 165 -9.51 -7.04 13.83
CA ILE A 165 -8.08 -6.94 14.10
C ILE A 165 -7.32 -8.04 13.36
N LEU A 166 -7.80 -9.28 13.42
CA LEU A 166 -7.14 -10.43 12.78
C LEU A 166 -7.11 -10.26 11.25
N LEU A 167 -8.20 -9.84 10.63
CA LEU A 167 -8.28 -9.63 9.19
C LEU A 167 -7.40 -8.46 8.72
N VAL A 168 -7.30 -7.38 9.50
CA VAL A 168 -6.40 -6.26 9.20
C VAL A 168 -4.93 -6.70 9.30
N ILE A 169 -4.57 -7.46 10.34
CA ILE A 169 -3.22 -8.04 10.47
C ILE A 169 -2.93 -8.97 9.30
N LEU A 170 -3.88 -9.81 8.90
CA LEU A 170 -3.73 -10.72 7.76
C LEU A 170 -3.53 -9.95 6.44
N ALA A 171 -4.28 -8.87 6.22
CA ALA A 171 -4.10 -8.00 5.06
C ALA A 171 -2.71 -7.35 5.03
N LEU A 172 -2.27 -6.80 6.17
CA LEU A 172 -0.96 -6.13 6.31
C LEU A 172 0.19 -7.11 6.08
N THR A 173 0.16 -8.24 6.78
CA THR A 173 1.18 -9.28 6.65
C THR A 173 1.19 -9.88 5.25
N GLY A 174 0.03 -10.14 4.66
CA GLY A 174 -0.09 -10.55 3.26
C GLY A 174 0.56 -9.55 2.32
N GLY A 175 0.26 -8.25 2.47
CA GLY A 175 0.84 -7.19 1.63
C GLY A 175 2.36 -7.10 1.74
N ILE A 176 2.89 -7.19 2.96
CA ILE A 176 4.33 -7.16 3.24
C ILE A 176 5.02 -8.42 2.69
N ILE A 177 4.47 -9.61 2.92
CA ILE A 177 5.05 -10.87 2.46
C ILE A 177 5.06 -10.91 0.92
N THR A 178 3.94 -10.60 0.27
CA THR A 178 3.86 -10.56 -1.20
C THR A 178 4.92 -9.62 -1.78
N THR A 179 5.04 -8.41 -1.22
CA THR A 179 6.08 -7.46 -1.63
C THR A 179 7.48 -8.04 -1.45
N ALA A 180 7.78 -8.58 -0.26
CA ALA A 180 9.10 -9.11 0.05
C ALA A 180 9.48 -10.29 -0.86
N LEU A 181 8.53 -11.16 -1.21
CA LEU A 181 8.75 -12.27 -2.13
C LEU A 181 9.08 -11.77 -3.54
N ILE A 182 8.33 -10.79 -4.05
CA ILE A 182 8.57 -10.21 -5.39
C ILE A 182 9.91 -9.50 -5.43
N VAL A 183 10.22 -8.67 -4.43
CA VAL A 183 11.50 -7.96 -4.31
C VAL A 183 12.67 -8.95 -4.31
N ARG A 184 12.61 -10.00 -3.49
CA ARG A 184 13.66 -11.03 -3.41
C ARG A 184 13.80 -11.81 -4.72
N HIS A 185 12.68 -12.14 -5.35
CA HIS A 185 12.69 -12.85 -6.63
C HIS A 185 13.34 -12.01 -7.73
N ALA A 186 12.98 -10.73 -7.83
CA ALA A 186 13.53 -9.81 -8.83
C ALA A 186 15.03 -9.52 -8.60
N ASP A 187 15.44 -9.34 -7.34
CA ASP A 187 16.85 -9.15 -6.95
C ASP A 187 17.71 -10.35 -7.34
N LYS A 188 17.25 -11.58 -7.06
CA LYS A 188 17.95 -12.81 -7.43
C LYS A 188 18.11 -12.94 -8.94
N ASN A 189 17.04 -12.74 -9.70
CA ASN A 189 17.10 -12.88 -11.16
C ASN A 189 18.04 -11.86 -11.79
N TYR A 190 17.98 -10.61 -11.33
CA TYR A 190 18.86 -9.57 -11.82
C TYR A 190 20.35 -9.85 -11.52
N ALA A 191 20.67 -10.39 -10.34
CA ALA A 191 22.03 -10.79 -10.01
C ALA A 191 22.56 -11.94 -10.91
N MET A 192 21.71 -12.89 -11.28
CA MET A 192 22.07 -13.97 -12.21
C MET A 192 22.32 -13.43 -13.62
N ASP A 193 21.43 -12.55 -14.11
CA ASP A 193 21.57 -11.94 -15.44
C ASP A 193 22.91 -11.19 -15.56
N VAL A 194 23.23 -10.35 -14.55
CA VAL A 194 24.48 -9.59 -14.51
C VAL A 194 25.70 -10.50 -14.49
N THR A 195 25.65 -11.61 -13.75
CA THR A 195 26.77 -12.56 -13.67
C THR A 195 26.98 -13.29 -14.99
N SER A 196 25.90 -13.72 -15.65
CA SER A 196 25.98 -14.39 -16.96
C SER A 196 26.61 -13.52 -18.05
N THR A 197 26.37 -12.19 -18.02
CA THR A 197 27.02 -11.25 -18.95
C THR A 197 28.53 -11.09 -18.75
N PHE A 198 29.09 -11.51 -17.62
CA PHE A 198 30.54 -11.47 -17.38
C PHE A 198 31.25 -12.79 -17.70
N GLU A 199 30.49 -13.86 -17.98
CA GLU A 199 31.01 -15.18 -18.33
C GLU A 199 31.07 -15.42 -19.85
N GLU A 200 30.52 -14.51 -20.67
CA GLU A 200 30.65 -14.44 -22.14
C GLU A 200 31.81 -13.54 -22.58
#